data_AF-A0A370F206-F1
#
_entry.id   AF-A0A370F206-F1
#
_cell.length_a   1.000
_cell.length_b   1.000
_cell.length_c   1.000
_cell.angle_alpha   90.00
_cell.angle_beta   90.00
_cell.angle_gamma   90.00
#
_symmetry.space_group_name_H-M   'P 1'
#
loop_
_entity.id
_entity.type
_entity.pdbx_description
1 polymer ?
#
loop_
_entity_poly.entity_id
_entity_poly.type
_entity_poly.pdbx_seq_one_letter_code
_entity_poly.pdbx_strand_id
1 'polypeptide(L)'
;MARRNIGAGRRQRGKPVHRDGPARRGSSFRCVGCGLDVPMRAPGTAHRNHCPHCLCSRHVDRTVPGDRASSCRGRMDPISITVRDGGEWVIIHSCAGCGWIGSNRSAGDDSSLALVRIAVRPIARSGLLFGHER
;
A
#
# COMPACT_ATOMS: atom_id res chain seq x y z
N MET A 1 17.43 -28.50 30.44
CA MET A 1 17.92 -27.10 30.43
C MET A 1 17.11 -26.30 29.40
N ALA A 2 16.15 -25.49 29.85
CA ALA A 2 15.25 -24.74 28.98
C ALA A 2 15.87 -23.39 28.57
N ARG A 3 16.03 -23.16 27.27
CA ARG A 3 16.53 -21.88 26.72
C ARG A 3 15.44 -20.81 26.85
N ARG A 4 15.63 -19.87 27.78
CA ARG A 4 14.77 -18.67 27.92
C ARG A 4 15.09 -17.68 26.80
N ASN A 5 14.23 -17.61 25.79
CA ASN A 5 14.25 -16.55 24.78
C ASN A 5 13.65 -15.28 25.37
N ILE A 6 14.51 -14.37 25.85
CA ILE A 6 14.11 -13.02 26.25
C ILE A 6 14.13 -12.15 24.99
N GLY A 7 13.10 -12.32 24.15
CA GLY A 7 12.86 -11.46 22.99
C GLY A 7 12.45 -10.09 23.48
N ALA A 8 13.42 -9.20 23.68
CA ALA A 8 13.18 -7.79 23.92
C ALA A 8 12.44 -7.21 22.70
N GLY A 9 11.12 -7.12 22.80
CA GLY A 9 10.26 -6.51 21.79
C GLY A 9 10.78 -5.11 21.48
N ARG A 10 11.31 -4.93 20.28
CA ARG A 10 11.85 -3.65 19.81
C ARG A 10 10.70 -2.65 19.81
N ARG A 11 10.67 -1.78 20.82
CA ARG A 11 9.72 -0.66 20.91
C ARG A 11 9.79 0.13 19.61
N GLN A 12 8.65 0.26 18.93
CA GLN A 12 8.55 1.08 17.73
C GLN A 12 8.98 2.50 18.09
N ARG A 13 10.15 2.93 17.59
CA ARG A 13 10.57 4.32 17.72
C ARG A 13 9.56 5.14 16.93
N GLY A 14 8.73 5.92 17.63
CA GLY A 14 7.77 6.81 17.00
C GLY A 14 8.50 7.69 15.99
N LYS A 15 8.10 7.62 14.72
CA LYS A 15 8.63 8.52 13.70
C LYS A 15 8.22 9.95 14.09
N PRO A 16 9.14 10.93 14.02
CA PRO A 16 8.77 12.32 14.22
C PRO A 16 7.71 12.68 13.18
N VAL A 17 6.51 13.00 13.67
CA VAL A 17 5.40 13.43 12.83
C VAL A 17 5.72 14.86 12.42
N HIS A 18 6.27 15.04 11.21
CA HIS A 18 6.36 16.36 10.61
C HIS A 18 4.93 16.90 10.50
N ARG A 19 4.61 17.87 11.36
CA ARG A 19 3.37 18.65 11.30
C ARG A 19 3.54 19.64 10.16
N ASP A 20 3.34 19.18 8.94
CA ASP A 20 3.23 20.07 7.80
C ASP A 20 1.77 20.52 7.64
N GLY A 21 1.63 21.83 7.45
CA GLY A 21 0.40 22.63 7.53
C GLY A 21 -0.67 22.33 6.45
N PRO A 22 -1.62 23.27 6.24
CA PRO A 22 -3.02 22.96 6.02
C PRO A 22 -3.30 22.40 4.62
N ALA A 23 -3.18 21.10 4.45
CA ALA A 23 -3.76 20.40 3.32
C ALA A 23 -5.28 20.34 3.53
N ARG A 24 -6.01 21.11 2.71
CA ARG A 24 -7.48 21.10 2.55
C ARG A 24 -8.05 19.73 2.88
N ARG A 25 -8.68 19.59 4.06
CA ARG A 25 -9.20 18.31 4.56
C ARG A 25 -10.46 17.93 3.80
N GLY A 26 -10.31 17.46 2.57
CA GLY A 26 -11.29 16.56 1.99
C GLY A 26 -11.36 15.32 2.88
N SER A 27 -12.57 14.95 3.32
CA SER A 27 -12.82 13.68 4.01
C SER A 27 -12.58 12.48 3.08
N SER A 28 -12.49 12.73 1.78
CA SER A 28 -12.28 11.76 0.71
C SER A 28 -11.35 12.29 -0.39
N PHE A 29 -10.90 11.38 -1.27
CA PHE A 29 -10.25 11.68 -2.54
C PHE A 29 -10.85 10.83 -3.66
N ARG A 30 -10.83 11.35 -4.89
CA ARG A 30 -11.26 10.57 -6.06
C ARG A 30 -10.13 9.69 -6.57
N CYS A 31 -10.39 8.40 -6.69
CA CYS A 31 -9.39 7.42 -7.13
C CYS A 31 -9.03 7.60 -8.61
N VAL A 32 -7.74 7.71 -8.93
CA VAL A 32 -7.23 7.78 -10.31
C VAL A 32 -7.26 6.45 -11.07
N GLY A 33 -7.55 5.33 -10.37
CA GLY A 33 -7.62 4.00 -10.96
C GLY A 33 -9.04 3.60 -11.39
N CYS A 34 -10.01 3.70 -10.47
CA CYS A 34 -11.40 3.28 -10.70
C CYS A 34 -12.42 4.43 -10.64
N GLY A 35 -12.02 5.65 -10.29
CA GLY A 35 -12.90 6.81 -10.26
C GLY A 35 -13.80 6.95 -9.03
N LEU A 36 -13.80 5.98 -8.11
CA LEU A 36 -14.59 6.03 -6.87
C LEU A 36 -14.07 7.11 -5.90
N ASP A 37 -14.98 7.68 -5.10
CA ASP A 37 -14.63 8.52 -3.96
C ASP A 37 -14.24 7.65 -2.76
N VAL A 38 -13.03 7.87 -2.27
CA VAL A 38 -12.39 7.04 -1.24
C VAL A 38 -12.22 7.87 0.03
N PRO A 39 -12.74 7.43 1.19
CA PRO A 39 -12.51 8.08 2.46
C PRO A 39 -11.01 8.14 2.81
N MET A 40 -10.53 9.27 3.32
CA MET A 40 -9.14 9.43 3.76
C MET A 40 -8.84 8.68 5.08
N ARG A 41 -9.88 8.41 5.88
CA ARG A 41 -9.79 7.66 7.13
C ARG A 41 -10.04 6.19 6.87
N ALA A 42 -9.21 5.34 7.46
CA ALA A 42 -9.40 3.90 7.41
C ALA A 42 -8.85 3.21 8.67
N PRO A 43 -9.40 2.06 9.07
CA PRO A 43 -8.86 1.27 10.16
C PRO A 43 -7.40 0.86 9.89
N GLY A 44 -6.53 0.99 10.89
CA GLY A 44 -5.13 0.53 10.80
C GLY A 44 -4.16 1.48 10.08
N THR A 45 -4.62 2.62 9.54
CA THR A 45 -3.74 3.63 8.93
C THR A 45 -4.24 5.07 9.12
N ALA A 46 -3.33 5.97 9.51
CA ALA A 46 -3.61 7.41 9.61
C ALA A 46 -3.41 8.17 8.28
N HIS A 47 -2.82 7.52 7.28
CA HIS A 47 -2.38 8.14 6.03
C HIS A 47 -2.71 7.23 4.85
N ARG A 48 -4.00 6.95 4.63
CA ARG A 48 -4.45 6.23 3.44
C ARG A 48 -4.00 6.99 2.18
N ASN A 49 -3.39 6.26 1.26
CA ASN A 49 -2.92 6.79 -0.03
C ASN A 49 -3.32 5.88 -1.21
N HIS A 50 -4.17 4.86 -0.97
CA HIS A 50 -4.67 3.97 -2.01
C HIS A 50 -6.17 3.76 -1.87
N CYS A 51 -6.82 3.35 -2.96
CA CYS A 51 -8.23 2.96 -2.97
C CYS A 51 -8.42 1.57 -2.37
N PRO A 52 -9.42 1.31 -1.49
CA PRO A 52 -9.62 -0.02 -0.92
C PRO A 52 -10.11 -1.04 -1.96
N HIS A 53 -10.73 -0.58 -3.05
CA HIS A 53 -11.32 -1.46 -4.06
C HIS A 53 -10.33 -1.90 -5.13
N CYS A 54 -9.58 -0.96 -5.70
CA CYS A 54 -8.64 -1.25 -6.80
C CYS A 54 -7.16 -1.17 -6.38
N LEU A 55 -6.89 -0.76 -5.13
CA LEU A 55 -5.56 -0.65 -4.54
C LEU A 55 -4.62 0.32 -5.26
N CYS A 56 -5.10 1.07 -6.26
CA CYS A 56 -4.32 2.11 -6.92
C CYS A 56 -4.07 3.29 -5.98
N SER A 57 -2.86 3.82 -6.05
CA SER A 57 -2.37 4.97 -5.28
C SER A 57 -2.09 6.16 -6.21
N ARG A 58 -1.70 7.30 -5.63
CA ARG A 58 -1.18 8.46 -6.36
C ARG A 58 0.23 8.76 -5.87
N HIS A 59 1.14 9.05 -6.81
CA HIS A 59 2.51 9.41 -6.50
C HIS A 59 2.57 10.83 -5.94
N VAL A 60 2.34 10.94 -4.63
CA VAL A 60 2.36 12.21 -3.91
C VAL A 60 3.63 12.38 -3.09
N ASP A 61 4.28 11.30 -2.66
CA ASP A 61 5.49 11.38 -1.84
C ASP A 61 6.76 11.43 -2.70
N ARG A 62 7.73 12.28 -2.37
CA ARG A 62 8.98 12.44 -3.14
C ARG A 62 10.05 11.46 -2.69
N THR A 63 10.42 11.52 -1.41
CA THR A 63 11.52 10.71 -0.86
C THR A 63 11.13 10.11 0.49
N VAL A 64 10.35 10.84 1.28
CA VAL A 64 9.92 10.42 2.61
C VAL A 64 8.44 10.06 2.57
N PRO A 65 8.03 8.87 3.02
CA PRO A 65 6.62 8.51 3.09
C PRO A 65 5.82 9.55 3.89
N GLY A 66 4.79 10.12 3.27
CA GLY A 66 3.96 11.18 3.84
C GLY A 66 4.42 12.62 3.59
N ASP A 67 5.57 12.87 2.95
CA ASP A 67 6.04 14.24 2.65
C ASP A 67 5.15 14.99 1.64
N ARG A 68 4.36 14.25 0.85
CA ARG A 68 3.49 14.77 -0.20
C ARG A 68 4.17 15.79 -1.14
N ALA A 69 5.48 15.66 -1.34
CA ALA A 69 6.31 16.63 -2.05
C ALA A 69 6.58 16.27 -3.53
N SER A 70 5.98 15.20 -4.06
CA SER A 70 6.17 14.75 -5.44
C SER A 70 5.42 15.64 -6.44
N SER A 71 6.14 16.09 -7.47
CA SER A 71 5.57 16.78 -8.62
C SER A 71 4.97 15.84 -9.66
N CYS A 72 5.30 14.54 -9.63
CA CYS A 72 4.85 13.57 -10.63
C CYS A 72 3.34 13.40 -10.60
N ARG A 73 2.77 13.17 -9.41
CA ARG A 73 1.31 13.00 -9.19
C ARG A 73 0.67 11.90 -10.04
N GLY A 74 1.47 11.05 -10.66
CA GLY A 74 1.04 9.96 -11.54
C GLY A 74 0.32 8.86 -10.78
N ARG A 75 -0.45 8.05 -11.52
CA ARG A 75 -1.07 6.84 -10.99
C ARG A 75 0.00 5.86 -10.55
N MET A 76 -0.21 5.26 -9.38
CA MET A 76 0.63 4.21 -8.84
C MET A 76 -0.14 2.90 -8.84
N ASP A 77 0.27 1.98 -9.71
CA ASP A 77 -0.36 0.67 -9.86
C ASP A 77 0.16 -0.31 -8.81
N PRO A 78 -0.72 -1.12 -8.19
CA PRO A 78 -0.30 -2.16 -7.27
C PRO A 78 0.32 -3.32 -8.06
N ILE A 79 1.61 -3.57 -7.85
CA ILE A 79 2.37 -4.56 -8.61
C ILE A 79 2.68 -5.82 -7.80
N SER A 80 2.74 -5.74 -6.47
CA SER A 80 3.05 -6.87 -5.60
C SER A 80 2.56 -6.63 -4.18
N ILE A 81 2.68 -7.64 -3.33
CA ILE A 81 2.44 -7.59 -1.89
C ILE A 81 3.63 -8.23 -1.18
N THR A 82 4.02 -7.64 -0.05
CA THR A 82 4.95 -8.25 0.91
C THR A 82 4.28 -8.36 2.27
N VAL A 83 4.71 -9.32 3.08
CA VAL A 83 4.26 -9.49 4.46
C VAL A 83 5.40 -9.08 5.39
N ARG A 84 5.11 -8.22 6.37
CA ARG A 84 6.08 -7.83 7.41
C ARG A 84 6.01 -8.78 8.60
N ASP A 85 7.02 -8.70 9.47
CA ASP A 85 6.99 -9.36 10.78
C ASP A 85 5.69 -9.00 11.52
N GLY A 86 4.94 -10.02 11.93
CA GLY A 86 3.59 -9.87 12.52
C GLY A 86 2.43 -10.07 11.56
N GLY A 87 2.68 -10.45 10.30
CA GLY A 87 1.62 -10.83 9.35
C GLY A 87 0.94 -9.65 8.66
N GLU A 88 1.47 -8.43 8.81
CA GLU A 88 0.92 -7.24 8.17
C GLU A 88 1.23 -7.22 6.66
N TRP A 89 0.19 -7.04 5.86
CA TRP A 89 0.30 -6.95 4.41
C TRP A 89 0.69 -5.53 4.00
N VAL A 90 1.63 -5.43 3.08
CA VAL A 90 2.11 -4.18 2.52
C VAL A 90 2.06 -4.28 1.01
N ILE A 91 1.38 -3.31 0.41
CA ILE A 91 1.18 -3.23 -1.04
C ILE A 91 2.40 -2.53 -1.62
N ILE A 92 2.99 -3.13 -2.66
CA ILE A 92 4.07 -2.54 -3.44
C ILE A 92 3.47 -1.91 -4.69
N HIS A 93 3.79 -0.65 -4.91
CA HIS A 93 3.28 0.14 -6.01
C HIS A 93 4.39 0.59 -6.96
N SER A 94 4.08 0.68 -8.25
CA SER A 94 4.94 1.31 -9.26
C SER A 94 4.22 2.50 -9.88
N CYS A 95 4.91 3.63 -10.00
CA CYS A 95 4.38 4.81 -10.65
C CYS A 95 4.44 4.67 -12.17
N ALA A 96 3.28 4.71 -12.83
CA ALA A 96 3.19 4.66 -14.29
C ALA A 96 3.79 5.90 -14.99
N GLY A 97 3.98 7.01 -14.26
CA GLY A 97 4.53 8.25 -14.82
C GLY A 97 6.05 8.35 -14.79
N CYS A 98 6.70 7.86 -13.71
CA CYS A 98 8.15 8.01 -13.53
C CYS A 98 8.88 6.72 -13.13
N GLY A 99 8.17 5.60 -12.98
CA GLY A 99 8.74 4.30 -12.61
C GLY A 99 9.12 4.15 -11.12
N TRP A 100 8.92 5.17 -10.28
CA TRP A 100 9.24 5.08 -8.86
C TRP A 100 8.43 3.97 -8.16
N ILE A 101 9.11 3.21 -7.30
CA ILE A 101 8.52 2.11 -6.54
C ILE A 101 8.37 2.52 -5.08
N GLY A 102 7.15 2.38 -4.56
CA GLY A 102 6.80 2.70 -3.18
C GLY A 102 6.09 1.55 -2.49
N SER A 103 5.99 1.64 -1.16
CA SER A 103 5.25 0.67 -0.36
C SER A 103 4.23 1.37 0.54
N ASN A 104 3.00 0.86 0.54
CA ASN A 104 1.92 1.35 1.38
C ASN A 104 1.39 0.21 2.25
N ARG A 105 1.20 0.45 3.54
CA ARG A 105 0.56 -0.50 4.45
C ARG A 105 -0.89 -0.73 4.03
N SER A 106 -1.37 -1.98 4.07
CA SER A 106 -2.79 -2.26 3.85
C SER A 106 -3.65 -1.70 4.99
N ALA A 107 -4.86 -1.27 4.68
CA ALA A 107 -5.85 -0.83 5.65
C ALA A 107 -6.86 -1.95 5.94
N GLY A 108 -7.57 -1.85 7.07
CA GLY A 108 -8.50 -2.90 7.51
C GLY A 108 -9.75 -3.05 6.62
N ASP A 109 -10.06 -2.06 5.79
CA ASP A 109 -11.16 -2.02 4.83
C ASP A 109 -10.71 -2.27 3.38
N ASP A 110 -9.45 -2.66 3.16
CA ASP A 110 -8.99 -3.03 1.82
C ASP A 110 -9.65 -4.33 1.34
N SER A 111 -9.99 -4.38 0.06
CA SER A 111 -10.59 -5.56 -0.55
C SER A 111 -9.63 -6.74 -0.49
N SER A 112 -10.00 -7.76 0.29
CA SER A 112 -9.29 -9.03 0.40
C SER A 112 -9.14 -9.71 -0.96
N LEU A 113 -10.19 -9.68 -1.80
CA LEU A 113 -10.12 -10.19 -3.17
C LEU A 113 -9.08 -9.47 -4.03
N ALA A 114 -9.02 -8.13 -3.95
CA ALA A 114 -8.04 -7.35 -4.71
C ALA A 114 -6.60 -7.65 -4.24
N LEU A 115 -6.39 -7.79 -2.94
CA LEU A 115 -5.09 -8.16 -2.36
C LEU A 115 -4.65 -9.56 -2.84
N VAL A 116 -5.52 -10.57 -2.69
CA VAL A 116 -5.22 -11.94 -3.11
C VAL A 116 -4.93 -12.01 -4.61
N ARG A 117 -5.70 -11.30 -5.45
CA ARG A 117 -5.45 -11.23 -6.90
C ARG A 117 -4.05 -10.75 -7.25
N ILE A 118 -3.51 -9.78 -6.52
CA ILE A 118 -2.12 -9.32 -6.71
C ILE A 118 -1.15 -10.42 -6.30
N ALA A 119 -1.35 -11.03 -5.12
CA ALA A 119 -0.46 -12.05 -4.58
C ALA A 119 -0.35 -13.28 -5.49
N VAL A 120 -1.45 -13.73 -6.09
CA VAL A 120 -1.49 -14.93 -6.96
C VAL A 120 -1.24 -14.62 -8.44
N ARG A 121 -1.08 -13.35 -8.81
CA ARG A 121 -0.93 -12.92 -10.21
C ARG A 121 0.19 -13.65 -10.96
N PRO A 122 1.37 -13.92 -10.37
CA PRO A 122 2.40 -14.70 -11.04
C PRO A 122 1.91 -16.12 -11.34
N ILE A 123 1.28 -16.79 -10.38
CA ILE A 123 0.80 -18.17 -10.52
C ILE A 123 -0.25 -18.29 -11.64
N ALA A 124 -1.21 -17.36 -11.67
CA ALA A 124 -2.25 -17.32 -12.70
C ALA A 124 -1.71 -17.06 -14.11
N ARG A 125 -0.57 -16.35 -14.23
CA ARG A 125 0.05 -16.01 -15.52
C ARG A 125 1.10 -16.99 -15.98
N SER A 126 1.65 -17.80 -15.08
CA SER A 126 2.66 -18.81 -15.41
C SER A 126 2.09 -20.05 -16.14
N GLY A 127 0.80 -20.06 -16.49
CA GLY A 127 0.14 -21.23 -17.11
C GLY A 127 0.04 -22.44 -16.17
N LEU A 128 0.44 -22.31 -14.91
CA LEU A 128 0.43 -23.41 -13.94
C LEU A 128 -0.99 -23.81 -13.49
N LEU A 129 -1.98 -22.95 -13.72
CA LEU A 129 -3.39 -23.18 -13.35
C LEU A 129 -4.29 -23.55 -14.54
N PHE A 130 -3.82 -23.33 -15.76
CA PHE A 130 -4.54 -23.71 -16.98
C PHE A 130 -3.57 -24.51 -17.81
N GLY A 131 -3.70 -25.84 -17.73
CA GLY A 131 -2.99 -26.74 -18.63
C GLY A 131 -3.15 -26.23 -20.06
N HIS A 132 -2.02 -26.11 -20.76
CA HIS A 132 -1.97 -25.74 -22.16
C HIS A 132 -2.74 -26.79 -22.97
N GLU A 133 -4.00 -26.52 -23.31
CA GLU A 133 -4.64 -27.15 -24.46
C GLU A 133 -4.52 -26.17 -25.63
N ARG A 134 -3.84 -26.66 -26.67
CA ARG A 134 -3.52 -25.95 -27.92
C ARG A 134 -4.78 -25.63 -28.71
#